data_AF-A0A3D6D954-F1
#
_entry.id   AF-A0A3D6D954-F1
#
_cell.length_a   1.000
_cell.length_b   1.000
_cell.length_c   1.000
_cell.angle_alpha   90.00
_cell.angle_beta   90.00
_cell.angle_gamma   90.00
#
_symmetry.space_group_name_H-M   'P 1'
#
loop_
_entity.id
_entity.type
_entity.pdbx_description
1 polymer ?
#
loop_
_entity_poly.entity_id
_entity_poly.type
_entity_poly.pdbx_seq_one_letter_code
_entity_poly.pdbx_strand_id
1 'polypeptide(L)'
;MSGGVNTRKRILILVLLGTGIVFLYFFFTWYWPSHRLIYRLPEVRLIYHINEDGTVDVEERITYLMKRPYRGVYYEYSIVGRPTLSDVQVHLENKPLLRVEWLRRSSKSISFRAWVNETPTAPSNGGDILVLVVKYKLYNALDRAIDTVQFFNRAIWRGGWELPVNEMIVEVRPASPVNFVGIYPSGLRYKAENQGSSLLLSITGIPSKTQVGMRLLLSPDAFSSVALNNMAYLNESFSSLISRSNLYLEKARRVFVVHLVLVLLVPLALLIVYLTFGREPKTGLDIIYERELPSDDPPELVNAVVKRYCSKPDGDGLISAILKLVQKKALEFVVEKSKVIGLKILDPSKFETPEDRLILKLFFDGREKSGAVTYWESLKADFDDKERAKGFVSSYSAWKTLVGSKAKGLKYMVTTGAILATVTGVLGLFISIYLAFAWISGNLSEFSVAAARMAYVVTPFLAVLGLAPVILPRDIFARWSKRGREYYLRWKAFERFLRDFSLLSTYPPDSIKVWENYLVYGTALGLADTVSRSMKELVPREEMESMSLPPVVVYDRGWYHGPRGLFVHAYSKAYEGSGKGSDEFGGSSFGGGGGGFGGTGGGGAF
;
A
#
# COMPACT_ATOMS: atom_id res chain seq x y z
N MET A 1 25.42 10.99 16.83
CA MET A 1 24.28 10.19 17.36
C MET A 1 23.11 10.02 16.37
N SER A 2 23.29 10.21 15.06
CA SER A 2 22.14 10.53 14.19
C SER A 2 22.14 9.81 12.84
N GLY A 3 22.84 8.67 12.70
CA GLY A 3 22.88 7.89 11.47
C GLY A 3 21.76 6.85 11.42
N GLY A 4 21.97 5.68 12.02
CA GLY A 4 21.04 4.54 11.91
C GLY A 4 19.63 4.77 12.46
N VAL A 5 19.48 5.46 13.59
CA VAL A 5 18.16 5.81 14.16
C VAL A 5 17.43 6.86 13.29
N ASN A 6 18.16 7.81 12.69
CA ASN A 6 17.56 8.75 11.73
C ASN A 6 17.21 8.06 10.42
N THR A 7 18.06 7.18 9.88
CA THR A 7 17.78 6.50 8.61
C THR A 7 16.51 5.66 8.74
N ARG A 8 16.29 4.99 9.88
CA ARG A 8 15.09 4.19 10.11
C ARG A 8 13.84 5.02 10.41
N LYS A 9 13.97 6.12 11.17
CA LYS A 9 12.91 7.13 11.30
C LYS A 9 12.57 7.75 9.94
N ARG A 10 13.56 8.02 9.09
CA ARG A 10 13.38 8.50 7.72
C ARG A 10 12.64 7.48 6.86
N ILE A 11 12.95 6.18 6.96
CA ILE A 11 12.21 5.13 6.24
C ILE A 11 10.75 5.09 6.69
N LEU A 12 10.49 5.12 8.01
CA LEU A 12 9.12 5.18 8.52
C LEU A 12 8.38 6.43 8.04
N ILE A 13 9.05 7.60 8.07
CA ILE A 13 8.52 8.87 7.56
C ILE A 13 8.26 8.80 6.05
N LEU A 14 9.14 8.16 5.28
CA LEU A 14 8.98 7.97 3.83
C LEU A 14 7.82 7.02 3.52
N VAL A 15 7.61 5.97 4.31
CA VAL A 15 6.44 5.09 4.18
C VAL A 15 5.17 5.88 4.51
N LEU A 16 5.16 6.67 5.59
CA LEU A 16 4.02 7.52 5.94
C LEU A 16 3.75 8.60 4.87
N LEU A 17 4.77 9.25 4.34
CA LEU A 17 4.66 10.19 3.22
C LEU A 17 4.13 9.50 1.96
N GLY A 18 4.67 8.33 1.61
CA GLY A 18 4.21 7.52 0.50
C GLY A 18 2.75 7.13 0.67
N THR A 19 2.32 6.71 1.86
CA THR A 19 0.91 6.41 2.15
C THR A 19 0.02 7.65 2.00
N GLY A 20 0.50 8.82 2.43
CA GLY A 20 -0.21 10.09 2.26
C GLY A 20 -0.34 10.49 0.80
N ILE A 21 0.71 10.29 -0.01
CA ILE A 21 0.69 10.53 -1.46
C ILE A 21 -0.30 9.60 -2.16
N VAL A 22 -0.32 8.31 -1.81
CA VAL A 22 -1.30 7.35 -2.33
C VAL A 22 -2.72 7.79 -1.96
N PHE A 23 -2.96 8.16 -0.70
CA PHE A 23 -4.25 8.68 -0.27
C PHE A 23 -4.68 9.92 -1.07
N LEU A 24 -3.78 10.90 -1.22
CA LEU A 24 -4.05 12.11 -1.98
C LEU A 24 -4.33 11.79 -3.46
N TYR A 25 -3.55 10.90 -4.08
CA TYR A 25 -3.76 10.48 -5.46
C TYR A 25 -5.17 9.92 -5.67
N PHE A 26 -5.58 8.93 -4.86
CA PHE A 26 -6.91 8.34 -4.96
C PHE A 26 -8.03 9.30 -4.56
N PHE A 27 -7.76 10.23 -3.65
CA PHE A 27 -8.69 11.31 -3.33
C PHE A 27 -8.92 12.20 -4.57
N PHE A 28 -7.86 12.66 -5.24
CA PHE A 28 -7.96 13.54 -6.40
C PHE A 28 -8.55 12.84 -7.64
N THR A 29 -8.24 11.56 -7.88
CA THR A 29 -8.77 10.83 -9.06
C THR A 29 -10.28 10.65 -9.02
N TRP A 30 -10.90 10.59 -7.83
CA TRP A 30 -12.35 10.52 -7.71
C TRP A 30 -13.03 11.86 -8.01
N TYR A 31 -12.45 12.98 -7.56
CA TYR A 31 -13.00 14.31 -7.82
C TYR A 31 -12.68 14.83 -9.22
N TRP A 32 -11.58 14.35 -9.82
CA TRP A 32 -11.08 14.79 -11.11
C TRP A 32 -10.86 13.59 -12.05
N PRO A 33 -11.94 12.92 -12.51
CA PRO A 33 -11.80 11.83 -13.47
C PRO A 33 -11.10 12.31 -14.75
N SER A 34 -10.21 11.47 -15.26
CA SER A 34 -9.25 11.81 -16.32
C SER A 34 -9.87 12.50 -17.55
N HIS A 35 -9.19 13.52 -18.08
CA HIS A 35 -9.65 14.41 -19.16
C HIS A 35 -9.67 13.78 -20.57
N ARG A 36 -9.67 12.45 -20.70
CA ARG A 36 -9.60 11.74 -21.99
C ARG A 36 -10.96 11.41 -22.61
N LEU A 37 -12.03 12.01 -22.11
CA LEU A 37 -13.40 11.61 -22.44
C LEU A 37 -13.92 12.40 -23.65
N ILE A 38 -14.75 11.75 -24.47
CA ILE A 38 -15.31 12.32 -25.71
C ILE A 38 -16.25 13.50 -25.40
N TYR A 39 -16.92 13.48 -24.25
CA TYR A 39 -17.89 14.47 -23.82
C TYR A 39 -17.91 14.65 -22.29
N ARG A 40 -18.70 15.61 -21.81
CA ARG A 40 -19.07 15.82 -20.39
C ARG A 40 -20.58 15.99 -20.27
N LEU A 41 -21.14 15.75 -19.07
CA LEU A 41 -22.56 15.94 -18.75
C LEU A 41 -22.72 17.12 -17.77
N PRO A 42 -22.71 18.38 -18.26
CA PRO A 42 -22.89 19.55 -17.41
C PRO A 42 -24.26 19.60 -16.74
N GLU A 43 -25.34 19.31 -17.46
CA GLU A 43 -26.71 19.42 -16.95
C GLU A 43 -27.60 18.29 -17.49
N VAL A 44 -28.41 17.71 -16.61
CA VAL A 44 -29.53 16.86 -16.96
C VAL A 44 -30.80 17.45 -16.38
N ARG A 45 -31.82 17.67 -17.20
CA ARG A 45 -33.13 18.14 -16.74
C ARG A 45 -34.19 17.06 -16.97
N LEU A 46 -34.89 16.68 -15.92
CA LEU A 46 -35.96 15.71 -15.95
C LEU A 46 -37.26 16.42 -15.58
N ILE A 47 -38.25 16.38 -16.46
CA ILE A 47 -39.55 17.00 -16.23
C ILE A 47 -40.58 15.88 -16.16
N TYR A 48 -41.28 15.77 -15.04
CA TYR A 48 -42.35 14.81 -14.80
C TYR A 48 -43.68 15.54 -14.65
N HIS A 49 -44.65 15.26 -15.51
CA HIS A 49 -46.01 15.75 -15.38
C HIS A 49 -46.92 14.59 -14.97
N ILE A 50 -47.48 14.64 -13.75
CA ILE A 50 -48.31 13.57 -13.20
C ILE A 50 -49.78 13.94 -13.43
N ASN A 51 -50.46 13.15 -14.27
CA ASN A 51 -51.83 13.39 -14.70
C ASN A 51 -52.87 12.79 -13.73
N GLU A 52 -54.08 13.36 -13.71
CA GLU A 52 -55.22 12.87 -12.90
C GLU A 52 -55.69 11.45 -13.29
N ASP A 53 -55.35 11.00 -14.50
CA ASP A 53 -55.62 9.64 -15.00
C ASP A 53 -54.59 8.60 -14.49
N GLY A 54 -53.57 9.04 -13.72
CA GLY A 54 -52.52 8.21 -13.16
C GLY A 54 -51.35 7.92 -14.11
N THR A 55 -51.35 8.49 -15.31
CA THR A 55 -50.21 8.44 -16.23
C THR A 55 -49.19 9.55 -15.92
N VAL A 56 -47.94 9.37 -16.35
CA VAL A 56 -46.88 10.36 -16.15
C VAL A 56 -46.20 10.67 -17.47
N ASP A 57 -46.28 11.92 -17.92
CA ASP A 57 -45.52 12.38 -19.08
C ASP A 57 -44.11 12.78 -18.63
N VAL A 58 -43.10 12.25 -19.33
CA VAL A 58 -41.70 12.45 -18.98
C VAL A 58 -40.96 13.11 -20.13
N GLU A 59 -40.20 14.15 -19.83
CA GLU A 59 -39.26 14.79 -20.74
C GLU A 59 -37.86 14.78 -20.11
N GLU A 60 -36.93 14.07 -20.73
CA GLU A 60 -35.51 14.06 -20.35
C GLU A 60 -34.73 14.96 -21.31
N ARG A 61 -34.07 15.99 -20.79
CA ARG A 61 -33.13 16.83 -21.51
C ARG A 61 -31.72 16.54 -21.01
N ILE A 62 -30.89 15.93 -21.84
CA ILE A 62 -29.51 15.56 -21.49
C ILE A 62 -28.57 16.48 -22.26
N THR A 63 -27.85 17.34 -21.56
CA THR A 63 -26.87 18.25 -22.16
C THR A 63 -25.52 17.56 -22.21
N TYR A 64 -24.99 17.38 -23.42
CA TYR A 64 -23.65 16.86 -23.70
C TYR A 64 -22.75 18.02 -24.13
N LEU A 65 -21.59 18.14 -23.49
CA LEU A 65 -20.52 19.01 -23.95
C LEU A 65 -19.43 18.17 -24.62
N MET A 66 -19.43 18.15 -25.95
CA MET A 66 -18.51 17.35 -26.78
C MET A 66 -17.13 18.00 -26.80
N LYS A 67 -16.09 17.23 -26.48
CA LYS A 67 -14.69 17.68 -26.39
C LYS A 67 -13.77 17.02 -27.42
N ARG A 68 -14.23 15.98 -28.10
CA ARG A 68 -13.49 15.24 -29.14
C ARG A 68 -14.41 14.91 -30.33
N PRO A 69 -13.85 14.49 -31.47
CA PRO A 69 -14.65 14.13 -32.63
C PRO A 69 -15.73 13.10 -32.31
N TYR A 70 -16.93 13.32 -32.85
CA TYR A 70 -18.11 12.50 -32.54
C TYR A 70 -19.04 12.37 -33.75
N ARG A 71 -19.81 11.29 -33.76
CA ARG A 71 -20.88 10.99 -34.72
C ARG A 71 -22.26 11.22 -34.13
N GLY A 72 -22.42 10.99 -32.83
CA GLY A 72 -23.71 11.14 -32.17
C GLY A 72 -23.69 10.78 -30.69
N VAL A 73 -24.88 10.55 -30.14
CA VAL A 73 -25.07 10.15 -28.75
C VAL A 73 -25.86 8.85 -28.66
N TYR A 74 -25.54 8.02 -27.67
CA TYR A 74 -26.26 6.80 -27.34
C TYR A 74 -27.13 7.05 -26.10
N TYR A 75 -28.34 6.51 -26.14
CA TYR A 75 -29.30 6.55 -25.04
C TYR A 75 -29.80 5.13 -24.73
N GLU A 76 -29.94 4.84 -23.44
CA GLU A 76 -30.55 3.61 -22.96
C GLU A 76 -31.37 3.86 -21.69
N TYR A 77 -32.54 3.23 -21.66
CA TYR A 77 -33.42 3.19 -20.50
C TYR A 77 -34.15 1.84 -20.42
N SER A 78 -34.03 1.17 -19.28
CA SER A 78 -34.72 -0.08 -18.98
C SER A 78 -35.48 0.05 -17.67
N ILE A 79 -36.78 -0.25 -17.70
CA ILE A 79 -37.70 -0.17 -16.58
C ILE A 79 -37.78 -1.54 -15.89
N VAL A 80 -37.62 -1.53 -14.57
CA VAL A 80 -37.82 -2.71 -13.71
C VAL A 80 -39.15 -2.58 -12.98
N GLY A 81 -39.88 -3.70 -12.84
CA GLY A 81 -41.15 -3.75 -12.12
C GLY A 81 -42.36 -3.53 -13.01
N ARG A 82 -43.43 -2.97 -12.43
CA ARG A 82 -44.74 -2.78 -13.09
C ARG A 82 -44.77 -1.70 -14.17
N PRO A 83 -44.10 -0.54 -14.04
CA PRO A 83 -44.30 0.56 -14.98
C PRO A 83 -43.96 0.18 -16.42
N THR A 84 -44.64 0.78 -17.38
CA THR A 84 -44.38 0.61 -18.82
C THR A 84 -44.30 1.95 -19.51
N LEU A 85 -43.51 2.04 -20.57
CA LEU A 85 -43.36 3.25 -21.38
C LEU A 85 -44.06 3.11 -22.75
N SER A 86 -44.60 4.21 -23.28
CA SER A 86 -45.05 4.35 -24.66
C SER A 86 -44.70 5.72 -25.24
N ASP A 87 -45.06 5.95 -26.51
CA ASP A 87 -45.04 7.26 -27.16
C ASP A 87 -43.67 7.95 -27.14
N VAL A 88 -42.62 7.15 -27.33
CA VAL A 88 -41.24 7.64 -27.28
C VAL A 88 -40.93 8.51 -28.48
N GLN A 89 -40.58 9.76 -28.22
CA GLN A 89 -40.15 10.76 -29.19
C GLN A 89 -38.72 11.22 -28.86
N VAL A 90 -37.90 11.40 -29.88
CA VAL A 90 -36.49 11.77 -29.74
C VAL A 90 -36.20 12.94 -30.66
N HIS A 91 -35.62 14.01 -30.13
CA HIS A 91 -35.14 15.15 -30.91
C HIS A 91 -33.91 15.80 -30.27
N LEU A 92 -33.29 16.71 -31.02
CA LEU A 92 -32.18 17.55 -30.58
C LEU A 92 -32.59 19.01 -30.68
N GLU A 93 -32.36 19.81 -29.64
CA GLU A 93 -32.77 21.23 -29.65
C GLU A 93 -31.83 22.11 -30.50
N ASN A 94 -30.52 21.87 -30.42
CA ASN A 94 -29.50 22.80 -30.91
C ASN A 94 -28.84 22.37 -32.23
N LYS A 95 -29.11 21.16 -32.72
CA LYS A 95 -28.60 20.65 -34.01
C LYS A 95 -29.64 19.75 -34.67
N PRO A 96 -29.72 19.74 -36.02
CA PRO A 96 -30.59 18.80 -36.71
C PRO A 96 -30.12 17.36 -36.47
N LEU A 97 -31.08 16.46 -36.30
CA LEU A 97 -30.84 15.04 -36.15
C LEU A 97 -30.81 14.40 -37.54
N LEU A 98 -29.73 13.70 -37.89
CA LEU A 98 -29.64 12.98 -39.18
C LEU A 98 -30.59 11.78 -39.19
N ARG A 99 -30.49 10.93 -38.16
CA ARG A 99 -31.36 9.76 -37.97
C ARG A 99 -31.31 9.24 -36.54
N VAL A 100 -32.33 8.46 -36.17
CA VAL A 100 -32.37 7.64 -34.95
C VAL A 100 -32.28 6.17 -35.34
N GLU A 101 -31.23 5.51 -34.89
CA GLU A 101 -31.05 4.06 -35.04
C GLU A 101 -31.55 3.37 -33.76
N TRP A 102 -32.71 2.74 -33.82
CA TRP A 102 -33.28 2.00 -32.70
C TRP A 102 -32.59 0.64 -32.55
N LEU A 103 -32.04 0.39 -31.37
CA LEU A 103 -31.38 -0.86 -31.01
C LEU A 103 -32.34 -1.77 -30.22
N ARG A 104 -33.18 -1.16 -29.38
CA ARG A 104 -34.28 -1.82 -28.69
C ARG A 104 -35.46 -0.86 -28.53
N ARG A 105 -36.68 -1.35 -28.75
CA ARG A 105 -37.91 -0.57 -28.55
C ARG A 105 -39.03 -1.47 -28.06
N SER A 106 -39.22 -1.53 -26.74
CA SER A 106 -40.33 -2.22 -26.10
C SER A 106 -40.93 -1.36 -25.00
N SER A 107 -42.08 -1.78 -24.47
CA SER A 107 -42.73 -1.11 -23.35
C SER A 107 -41.93 -1.16 -22.04
N LYS A 108 -40.83 -1.92 -21.99
CA LYS A 108 -39.96 -2.07 -20.82
C LYS A 108 -38.54 -1.56 -21.03
N SER A 109 -38.08 -1.41 -22.27
CA SER A 109 -36.70 -1.06 -22.55
C SER A 109 -36.58 -0.37 -23.90
N ILE A 110 -35.86 0.75 -23.91
CA ILE A 110 -35.52 1.52 -25.10
C ILE A 110 -34.02 1.75 -25.14
N SER A 111 -33.43 1.55 -26.31
CA SER A 111 -32.06 1.96 -26.60
C SER A 111 -31.93 2.37 -28.04
N PHE A 112 -31.19 3.46 -28.28
CA PHE A 112 -30.99 4.01 -29.62
C PHE A 112 -29.70 4.81 -29.73
N ARG A 113 -29.27 5.03 -30.97
CA ARG A 113 -28.23 6.00 -31.32
C ARG A 113 -28.85 7.17 -32.08
N ALA A 114 -28.64 8.37 -31.57
CA ALA A 114 -29.01 9.62 -32.23
C ALA A 114 -27.81 10.14 -33.02
N TRP A 115 -27.88 10.02 -34.35
CA TRP A 115 -26.80 10.39 -35.27
C TRP A 115 -26.87 11.89 -35.59
N VAL A 116 -25.74 12.58 -35.42
CA VAL A 116 -25.56 14.01 -35.71
C VAL A 116 -24.64 14.20 -36.93
N ASN A 117 -23.64 13.34 -37.10
CA ASN A 117 -22.71 13.34 -38.23
C ASN A 117 -22.53 11.92 -38.79
N GLU A 118 -22.37 11.77 -40.10
CA GLU A 118 -22.03 10.48 -40.75
C GLU A 118 -20.60 10.03 -40.41
N THR A 119 -19.67 10.99 -40.28
CA THR A 119 -18.27 10.75 -39.90
C THR A 119 -17.90 11.50 -38.62
N PRO A 120 -16.90 11.03 -37.85
CA PRO A 120 -16.46 11.70 -36.63
C PRO A 120 -16.04 13.14 -36.94
N THR A 121 -16.82 14.11 -36.45
CA THR A 121 -16.59 15.54 -36.72
C THR A 121 -16.06 16.20 -35.47
N ALA A 122 -14.96 16.95 -35.59
CA ALA A 122 -14.36 17.67 -34.47
C ALA A 122 -15.29 18.78 -33.96
N PRO A 123 -15.44 18.96 -32.64
CA PRO A 123 -16.22 20.05 -32.08
C PRO A 123 -15.51 21.40 -32.27
N SER A 124 -16.27 22.48 -32.16
CA SER A 124 -15.76 23.86 -32.17
C SER A 124 -14.81 24.16 -31.00
N ASN A 125 -14.05 25.25 -31.10
CA ASN A 125 -13.15 25.70 -30.04
C ASN A 125 -13.94 25.98 -28.76
N GLY A 126 -13.69 25.20 -27.70
CA GLY A 126 -14.45 25.24 -26.45
C GLY A 126 -15.43 24.07 -26.26
N GLY A 127 -15.72 23.32 -27.33
CA GLY A 127 -16.60 22.15 -27.34
C GLY A 127 -18.00 22.46 -27.85
N ASP A 128 -18.67 21.45 -28.42
CA ASP A 128 -20.04 21.57 -28.95
C ASP A 128 -21.06 21.17 -27.89
N ILE A 129 -22.15 21.93 -27.76
CA ILE A 129 -23.28 21.58 -26.90
C ILE A 129 -24.33 20.84 -27.72
N LEU A 130 -24.69 19.63 -27.28
CA LEU A 130 -25.82 18.86 -27.81
C LEU A 130 -26.83 18.63 -26.69
N VAL A 131 -28.09 18.99 -26.91
CA VAL A 131 -29.17 18.74 -25.96
C VAL A 131 -30.08 17.67 -26.55
N LEU A 132 -29.95 16.44 -26.05
CA LEU A 132 -30.83 15.34 -26.41
C LEU A 132 -32.11 15.44 -25.60
N VAL A 133 -33.24 15.48 -26.29
CA VAL A 133 -34.56 15.50 -25.66
C VAL A 133 -35.31 14.21 -25.99
N VAL A 134 -35.67 13.48 -24.94
CA VAL A 134 -36.44 12.23 -25.03
C VAL A 134 -37.74 12.42 -24.29
N LYS A 135 -38.86 12.30 -25.00
CA LYS A 135 -40.21 12.35 -24.42
C LYS A 135 -40.84 10.98 -24.45
N TYR A 136 -41.51 10.59 -23.38
CA TYR A 136 -42.26 9.34 -23.32
C TYR A 136 -43.34 9.39 -22.24
N LYS A 137 -44.33 8.50 -22.34
CA LYS A 137 -45.41 8.39 -21.36
C LYS A 137 -45.25 7.13 -20.52
N LEU A 138 -45.35 7.25 -19.21
CA LEU A 138 -45.31 6.15 -18.25
C LEU A 138 -46.72 5.78 -17.78
N TYR A 139 -46.97 4.48 -17.76
CA TYR A 139 -48.17 3.85 -17.22
C TYR A 139 -47.79 2.98 -16.02
N ASN A 140 -48.73 2.79 -15.10
CA ASN A 140 -48.55 1.95 -13.90
C ASN A 140 -47.31 2.36 -13.08
N ALA A 141 -47.01 3.66 -13.06
CA ALA A 141 -45.88 4.27 -12.35
C ALA A 141 -46.21 4.67 -10.91
N LEU A 142 -47.50 4.62 -10.55
CA LEU A 142 -48.03 5.03 -9.26
C LEU A 142 -48.59 3.82 -8.51
N ASP A 143 -48.32 3.75 -7.21
CA ASP A 143 -48.88 2.77 -6.29
C ASP A 143 -49.86 3.47 -5.34
N ARG A 144 -51.06 2.90 -5.15
CA ARG A 144 -52.04 3.37 -4.16
C ARG A 144 -51.74 2.74 -2.81
N ALA A 145 -51.45 3.58 -1.82
CA ALA A 145 -51.27 3.19 -0.43
C ALA A 145 -52.60 3.34 0.35
N ILE A 146 -52.59 3.09 1.66
CA ILE A 146 -53.80 3.18 2.52
C ILE A 146 -54.42 4.58 2.46
N ASP A 147 -53.60 5.62 2.57
CA ASP A 147 -53.96 7.03 2.76
C ASP A 147 -53.16 7.99 1.85
N THR A 148 -52.39 7.46 0.89
CA THR A 148 -51.57 8.27 -0.03
C THR A 148 -51.34 7.54 -1.36
N VAL A 149 -50.86 8.26 -2.37
CA VAL A 149 -50.37 7.67 -3.63
C VAL A 149 -48.85 7.86 -3.70
N GLN A 150 -48.12 6.78 -3.95
CA GLN A 150 -46.67 6.79 -4.05
C GLN A 150 -46.22 6.84 -5.51
N PHE A 151 -45.33 7.80 -5.82
CA PHE A 151 -44.46 7.73 -6.99
C PHE A 151 -43.04 7.37 -6.53
N PHE A 152 -42.63 6.11 -6.75
CA PHE A 152 -41.30 5.63 -6.39
C PHE A 152 -40.54 5.14 -7.63
N ASN A 153 -39.84 6.07 -8.27
CA ASN A 153 -38.95 5.75 -9.38
C ASN A 153 -37.54 5.48 -8.85
N ARG A 154 -37.11 4.21 -8.93
CA ARG A 154 -35.79 3.78 -8.45
C ARG A 154 -34.62 4.28 -9.33
N ALA A 155 -34.89 4.69 -10.57
CA ALA A 155 -33.89 4.99 -11.57
C ALA A 155 -34.30 6.18 -12.47
N ILE A 156 -34.62 7.32 -11.85
CA ILE A 156 -34.78 8.60 -12.58
C ILE A 156 -33.49 8.94 -13.36
N TRP A 157 -32.34 8.52 -12.83
CA TRP A 157 -31.07 8.44 -13.53
C TRP A 157 -30.47 7.04 -13.38
N ARG A 158 -29.80 6.54 -14.42
CA ARG A 158 -29.43 5.13 -14.53
C ARG A 158 -27.95 4.92 -14.16
N GLY A 159 -27.59 3.75 -13.63
CA GLY A 159 -26.21 3.40 -13.31
C GLY A 159 -25.30 3.10 -14.52
N GLY A 160 -25.84 3.08 -15.74
CA GLY A 160 -25.09 2.74 -16.96
C GLY A 160 -24.25 3.87 -17.56
N TRP A 161 -24.18 5.04 -16.91
CA TRP A 161 -23.41 6.19 -17.42
C TRP A 161 -21.97 6.16 -16.91
N GLU A 162 -21.02 6.17 -17.84
CA GLU A 162 -19.58 6.16 -17.52
C GLU A 162 -19.06 7.49 -16.96
N LEU A 163 -19.85 8.57 -17.11
CA LEU A 163 -19.48 9.92 -16.72
C LEU A 163 -20.32 10.45 -15.56
N PRO A 164 -19.72 11.25 -14.66
CA PRO A 164 -20.49 11.98 -13.66
C PRO A 164 -21.36 13.05 -14.31
N VAL A 165 -22.45 13.40 -13.62
CA VAL A 165 -23.33 14.53 -13.95
C VAL A 165 -23.05 15.66 -12.96
N ASN A 166 -22.75 16.86 -13.47
CA ASN A 166 -22.45 18.00 -12.60
C ASN A 166 -23.69 18.48 -11.85
N GLU A 167 -24.79 18.70 -12.58
CA GLU A 167 -26.07 19.11 -12.01
C GLU A 167 -27.22 18.37 -12.70
N MET A 168 -28.18 17.93 -11.89
CA MET A 168 -29.44 17.35 -12.33
C MET A 168 -30.60 18.12 -11.73
N ILE A 169 -31.45 18.65 -12.59
CA ILE A 169 -32.64 19.39 -12.20
C ILE A 169 -33.84 18.49 -12.47
N VAL A 170 -34.59 18.15 -11.43
CA VAL A 170 -35.84 17.39 -11.54
C VAL A 170 -36.99 18.32 -11.22
N GLU A 171 -37.86 18.54 -12.20
CA GLU A 171 -39.08 19.31 -12.06
C GLU A 171 -40.27 18.34 -12.07
N VAL A 172 -41.06 18.36 -11.01
CA VAL A 172 -42.27 17.53 -10.91
C VAL A 172 -43.46 18.45 -10.85
N ARG A 173 -44.38 18.28 -11.79
CA ARG A 173 -45.63 19.02 -11.94
C ARG A 173 -46.80 18.07 -11.64
N PRO A 174 -47.21 17.95 -10.36
CA PRO A 174 -48.36 17.14 -9.97
C PRO A 174 -49.69 17.90 -10.13
N ALA A 175 -50.79 17.16 -10.24
CA ALA A 175 -52.15 17.71 -10.14
C ALA A 175 -52.55 18.16 -8.71
N SER A 176 -51.72 17.89 -7.70
CA SER A 176 -51.96 18.25 -6.28
C SER A 176 -50.66 18.49 -5.52
N PRO A 177 -50.70 19.05 -4.29
CA PRO A 177 -49.50 19.20 -3.46
C PRO A 177 -48.74 17.89 -3.27
N VAL A 178 -47.43 17.93 -3.54
CA VAL A 178 -46.53 16.76 -3.44
C VAL A 178 -45.64 16.84 -2.21
N ASN A 179 -45.51 15.72 -1.52
CA ASN A 179 -44.58 15.54 -0.41
C ASN A 179 -43.31 14.83 -0.92
N PHE A 180 -42.20 15.54 -0.96
CA PHE A 180 -40.89 14.96 -1.25
C PHE A 180 -40.40 14.12 -0.06
N VAL A 181 -40.10 12.84 -0.29
CA VAL A 181 -39.65 11.92 0.77
C VAL A 181 -38.14 11.74 0.78
N GLY A 182 -37.52 11.65 -0.40
CA GLY A 182 -36.08 11.49 -0.48
C GLY A 182 -35.55 11.07 -1.85
N ILE A 183 -34.24 11.21 -1.98
CA ILE A 183 -33.43 10.69 -3.08
C ILE A 183 -32.61 9.50 -2.59
N TYR A 184 -32.38 8.56 -3.49
CA TYR A 184 -31.54 7.38 -3.30
C TYR A 184 -30.49 7.33 -4.41
N PRO A 185 -29.27 6.82 -4.18
CA PRO A 185 -28.69 6.40 -2.90
C PRO A 185 -28.44 7.54 -1.92
N SER A 186 -28.21 7.19 -0.64
CA SER A 186 -27.83 8.17 0.38
C SER A 186 -26.48 8.85 0.07
N GLY A 187 -26.29 10.07 0.57
CA GLY A 187 -25.05 10.84 0.42
C GLY A 187 -24.94 11.69 -0.85
N LEU A 188 -25.96 11.68 -1.70
CA LEU A 188 -26.11 12.66 -2.78
C LEU A 188 -26.42 14.05 -2.21
N ARG A 189 -25.84 15.09 -2.81
CA ARG A 189 -26.10 16.48 -2.43
C ARG A 189 -27.29 16.97 -3.23
N TYR A 190 -28.33 17.42 -2.55
CA TYR A 190 -29.52 17.94 -3.22
C TYR A 190 -30.17 19.07 -2.44
N LYS A 191 -30.97 19.89 -3.15
CA LYS A 191 -31.87 20.90 -2.61
C LYS A 191 -33.25 20.68 -3.22
N ALA A 192 -34.28 20.62 -2.37
CA ALA A 192 -35.67 20.49 -2.79
C ALA A 192 -36.42 21.78 -2.43
N GLU A 193 -37.15 22.34 -3.39
CA GLU A 193 -37.95 23.55 -3.24
C GLU A 193 -39.37 23.28 -3.74
N ASN A 194 -40.36 23.57 -2.91
CA ASN A 194 -41.75 23.47 -3.28
C ASN A 194 -42.22 24.85 -3.78
N GLN A 195 -42.57 24.94 -5.07
CA GLN A 195 -43.02 26.17 -5.73
C GLN A 195 -44.56 26.23 -5.83
N GLY A 196 -45.25 25.67 -4.84
CA GLY A 196 -46.72 25.63 -4.77
C GLY A 196 -47.31 24.50 -5.59
N SER A 197 -47.31 24.63 -6.92
CA SER A 197 -47.85 23.63 -7.86
C SER A 197 -46.79 22.73 -8.50
N SER A 198 -45.52 22.92 -8.16
CA SER A 198 -44.41 22.10 -8.66
C SER A 198 -43.34 21.89 -7.60
N LEU A 199 -42.63 20.77 -7.70
CA LEU A 199 -41.45 20.47 -6.89
C LEU A 199 -40.22 20.59 -7.79
N LEU A 200 -39.28 21.45 -7.40
CA LEU A 200 -37.98 21.59 -8.05
C LEU A 200 -36.90 20.97 -7.17
N LEU A 201 -36.12 20.07 -7.75
CA LEU A 201 -35.07 19.34 -7.06
C LEU A 201 -33.76 19.48 -7.84
N SER A 202 -32.76 20.16 -7.26
CA SER A 202 -31.40 20.23 -7.83
C SER A 202 -30.51 19.23 -7.09
N ILE A 203 -29.90 18.31 -7.84
CA ILE A 203 -28.96 17.30 -7.35
C ILE A 203 -27.59 17.59 -7.96
N THR A 204 -26.56 17.73 -7.14
CA THR A 204 -25.23 18.17 -7.59
C THR A 204 -24.18 17.09 -7.39
N GLY A 205 -23.28 16.97 -8.37
CA GLY A 205 -22.11 16.10 -8.32
C GLY A 205 -22.45 14.61 -8.24
N ILE A 206 -23.34 14.13 -9.12
CA ILE A 206 -23.71 12.72 -9.22
C ILE A 206 -22.51 11.97 -9.83
N PRO A 207 -21.90 11.00 -9.13
CA PRO A 207 -20.74 10.29 -9.66
C PRO A 207 -21.09 9.42 -10.87
N SER A 208 -20.06 9.02 -11.63
CA SER A 208 -20.24 8.00 -12.66
C SER A 208 -20.79 6.71 -12.08
N LYS A 209 -21.47 5.93 -12.92
CA LYS A 209 -22.08 4.63 -12.59
C LYS A 209 -23.05 4.66 -11.40
N THR A 210 -23.61 5.84 -11.09
CA THR A 210 -24.52 6.01 -9.96
C THR A 210 -25.95 6.09 -10.48
N GLN A 211 -26.78 5.14 -10.07
CA GLN A 211 -28.23 5.23 -10.27
C GLN A 211 -28.81 6.24 -9.28
N VAL A 212 -29.77 7.07 -9.71
CA VAL A 212 -30.50 7.98 -8.83
C VAL A 212 -31.98 7.61 -8.86
N GLY A 213 -32.56 7.44 -7.68
CA GLY A 213 -33.99 7.22 -7.47
C GLY A 213 -34.60 8.32 -6.63
N MET A 214 -35.93 8.45 -6.71
CA MET A 214 -36.70 9.45 -5.98
C MET A 214 -38.01 8.83 -5.49
N ARG A 215 -38.44 9.24 -4.28
CA ARG A 215 -39.77 8.93 -3.74
C ARG A 215 -40.55 10.20 -3.46
N LEU A 216 -41.77 10.24 -3.96
CA LEU A 216 -42.77 11.27 -3.72
C LEU A 216 -44.06 10.64 -3.22
N LEU A 217 -44.79 11.37 -2.38
CA LEU A 217 -46.12 11.00 -1.90
C LEU A 217 -47.12 12.10 -2.28
N LEU A 218 -48.25 11.71 -2.83
CA LEU A 218 -49.30 12.60 -3.32
C LEU A 218 -50.61 12.32 -2.58
N SER A 219 -51.51 13.32 -2.55
CA SER A 219 -52.88 13.10 -2.07
C SER A 219 -53.65 12.20 -3.04
N PRO A 220 -54.43 11.21 -2.54
CA PRO A 220 -55.33 10.42 -3.39
C PRO A 220 -56.37 11.28 -4.12
N ASP A 221 -56.77 12.42 -3.54
CA ASP A 221 -57.79 13.33 -4.11
C ASP A 221 -57.36 13.97 -5.45
N ALA A 222 -56.08 13.84 -5.81
CA ALA A 222 -55.51 14.33 -7.07
C ALA A 222 -55.85 13.45 -8.28
N PHE A 223 -56.47 12.30 -8.06
CA PHE A 223 -56.64 11.27 -9.07
C PHE A 223 -58.11 10.88 -9.20
N SER A 224 -58.51 10.54 -10.43
CA SER A 224 -59.84 10.00 -10.68
C SER A 224 -60.05 8.66 -9.96
N SER A 225 -61.30 8.35 -9.59
CA SER A 225 -61.64 7.05 -8.97
C SER A 225 -61.22 5.86 -9.82
N VAL A 226 -61.28 5.99 -11.16
CA VAL A 226 -60.81 4.97 -12.10
C VAL A 226 -59.30 4.78 -12.00
N ALA A 227 -58.53 5.86 -11.97
CA ALA A 227 -57.08 5.80 -11.81
C ALA A 227 -56.70 5.14 -10.46
N LEU A 228 -57.32 5.55 -9.35
CA LEU A 228 -57.06 4.98 -8.03
C LEU A 228 -57.39 3.48 -7.93
N ASN A 229 -58.40 3.00 -8.65
CA ASN A 229 -58.77 1.59 -8.65
C ASN A 229 -57.84 0.73 -9.53
N ASN A 230 -57.25 1.33 -10.57
CA ASN A 230 -56.29 0.65 -11.45
C ASN A 230 -54.85 0.66 -10.90
N MET A 231 -54.54 1.55 -9.95
CA MET A 231 -53.24 1.60 -9.29
C MET A 231 -52.97 0.33 -8.47
N ALA A 232 -51.71 -0.05 -8.45
CA ALA A 232 -51.19 -1.10 -7.60
C ALA A 232 -51.44 -0.81 -6.11
N TYR A 233 -52.18 -1.67 -5.40
CA TYR A 233 -52.39 -1.49 -3.97
C TYR A 233 -51.15 -1.90 -3.14
N LEU A 234 -50.75 -1.03 -2.24
CA LEU A 234 -49.67 -1.20 -1.28
C LEU A 234 -50.26 -1.07 0.13
N ASN A 235 -50.15 -2.13 0.94
CA ASN A 235 -50.64 -2.11 2.33
C ASN A 235 -49.67 -1.38 3.28
N GLU A 236 -49.34 -0.13 2.97
CA GLU A 236 -48.54 0.78 3.81
C GLU A 236 -49.27 2.13 3.90
N SER A 237 -49.14 2.84 5.02
CA SER A 237 -49.62 4.21 5.19
C SER A 237 -48.55 5.24 4.82
N PHE A 238 -48.92 6.51 4.70
CA PHE A 238 -48.03 7.65 4.55
C PHE A 238 -46.92 7.63 5.60
N SER A 239 -47.29 7.46 6.87
CA SER A 239 -46.35 7.39 7.99
C SER A 239 -45.38 6.19 7.89
N SER A 240 -45.87 5.02 7.44
CA SER A 240 -45.04 3.83 7.21
C SER A 240 -44.02 4.05 6.09
N LEU A 241 -44.43 4.70 4.99
CA LEU A 241 -43.58 4.99 3.83
C LEU A 241 -42.45 5.98 4.15
N ILE A 242 -42.75 7.00 4.96
CA ILE A 242 -41.74 7.91 5.52
C ILE A 242 -40.80 7.14 6.44
N SER A 243 -41.32 6.34 7.36
CA SER A 243 -40.52 5.53 8.30
C SER A 243 -39.57 4.57 7.59
N ARG A 244 -40.03 3.96 6.50
CA ARG A 244 -39.21 3.09 5.64
C ARG A 244 -38.05 3.84 4.97
N SER A 245 -38.28 5.08 4.53
CA SER A 245 -37.23 5.94 3.98
C SER A 245 -36.22 6.32 5.07
N ASN A 246 -36.68 6.71 6.26
CA ASN A 246 -35.84 7.05 7.39
C ASN A 246 -34.95 5.86 7.82
N LEU A 247 -35.52 4.66 7.91
CA LEU A 247 -34.78 3.43 8.23
C LEU A 247 -33.67 3.16 7.20
N TYR A 248 -33.92 3.40 5.91
CA TYR A 248 -32.89 3.30 4.88
C TYR A 248 -31.74 4.29 5.13
N LEU A 249 -32.06 5.56 5.40
CA LEU A 249 -31.06 6.59 5.67
C LEU A 249 -30.24 6.29 6.93
N GLU A 250 -30.87 5.77 8.00
CA GLU A 250 -30.19 5.33 9.20
C GLU A 250 -29.26 4.15 8.95
N LYS A 251 -29.69 3.16 8.17
CA LYS A 251 -28.81 2.05 7.75
C LYS A 251 -27.63 2.58 6.92
N ALA A 252 -27.85 3.52 5.99
CA ALA A 252 -26.79 4.15 5.22
C ALA A 252 -25.79 4.93 6.09
N ARG A 253 -26.29 5.67 7.08
CA ARG A 253 -25.46 6.35 8.08
C ARG A 253 -24.65 5.35 8.92
N ARG A 254 -25.27 4.26 9.38
CA ARG A 254 -24.58 3.19 10.12
C ARG A 254 -23.48 2.55 9.29
N VAL A 255 -23.76 2.23 8.03
CA VAL A 255 -22.74 1.69 7.11
C VAL A 255 -21.58 2.67 6.96
N PHE A 256 -21.86 3.96 6.75
CA PHE A 256 -20.82 4.99 6.68
C PHE A 256 -19.99 5.06 7.97
N VAL A 257 -20.63 5.05 9.15
CA VAL A 257 -19.94 5.07 10.45
C VAL A 257 -19.11 3.81 10.66
N VAL A 258 -19.62 2.63 10.32
CA VAL A 258 -18.85 1.37 10.40
C VAL A 258 -17.60 1.45 9.52
N HIS A 259 -17.73 1.94 8.29
CA HIS A 259 -16.58 2.13 7.40
C HIS A 259 -15.59 3.11 8.02
N LEU A 260 -16.05 4.26 8.52
CA LEU A 260 -15.20 5.24 9.19
C LEU A 260 -14.44 4.65 10.40
N VAL A 261 -15.10 3.83 11.22
CA VAL A 261 -14.47 3.15 12.36
C VAL A 261 -13.39 2.17 11.88
N LEU A 262 -13.68 1.35 10.85
CA LEU A 262 -12.70 0.41 10.28
C LEU A 262 -11.46 1.13 9.75
N VAL A 263 -11.64 2.30 9.15
CA VAL A 263 -10.55 3.15 8.66
C VAL A 263 -9.65 3.64 9.79
N LEU A 264 -10.22 4.03 10.92
CA LEU A 264 -9.47 4.56 12.06
C LEU A 264 -8.86 3.46 12.94
N LEU A 265 -9.44 2.26 12.94
CA LEU A 265 -9.05 1.15 13.80
C LEU A 265 -7.59 0.74 13.59
N VAL A 266 -7.18 0.51 12.33
CA VAL A 266 -5.84 0.02 11.98
C VAL A 266 -4.74 1.01 12.38
N PRO A 267 -4.76 2.29 11.95
CA PRO A 267 -3.72 3.24 12.34
C PRO A 267 -3.70 3.50 13.85
N LEU A 268 -4.87 3.55 14.50
CA LEU A 268 -4.94 3.74 15.95
C LEU A 268 -4.36 2.53 16.70
N ALA A 269 -4.68 1.31 16.28
CA ALA A 269 -4.12 0.09 16.87
C ALA A 269 -2.59 0.03 16.68
N LEU A 270 -2.07 0.36 15.49
CA LEU A 270 -0.62 0.42 15.26
C LEU A 270 0.04 1.50 16.13
N LEU A 271 -0.59 2.66 16.30
CA LEU A 271 -0.11 3.71 17.20
C LEU A 271 -0.07 3.21 18.65
N ILE A 272 -1.15 2.59 19.14
CA ILE A 272 -1.21 2.04 20.49
C ILE A 272 -0.11 0.99 20.70
N VAL A 273 0.07 0.07 19.74
CA VAL A 273 1.15 -0.94 19.79
C VAL A 273 2.52 -0.28 19.86
N TYR A 274 2.77 0.76 19.07
CA TYR A 274 4.03 1.50 19.12
C TYR A 274 4.24 2.20 20.47
N LEU A 275 3.23 2.90 20.99
CA LEU A 275 3.32 3.64 22.25
C LEU A 275 3.53 2.73 23.47
N THR A 276 2.96 1.52 23.44
CA THR A 276 3.01 0.56 24.56
C THR A 276 4.20 -0.40 24.48
N PHE A 277 4.51 -0.90 23.29
CA PHE A 277 5.51 -1.97 23.09
C PHE A 277 6.71 -1.59 22.22
N GLY A 278 6.61 -0.53 21.40
CA GLY A 278 7.69 -0.10 20.51
C GLY A 278 8.62 0.99 21.09
N ARG A 279 8.22 1.66 22.17
CA ARG A 279 9.07 2.69 22.81
C ARG A 279 10.23 2.06 23.59
N GLU A 280 11.41 2.61 23.36
CA GLU A 280 12.63 2.18 24.04
C GLU A 280 12.61 2.56 25.53
N PRO A 281 13.04 1.66 26.44
CA PRO A 281 13.12 1.98 27.85
C PRO A 281 14.19 3.04 28.09
N LYS A 282 13.92 3.98 29.00
CA LYS A 282 14.93 4.92 29.49
C LYS A 282 15.94 4.14 30.33
N THR A 283 17.22 4.39 30.10
CA THR A 283 18.34 3.87 30.92
C THR A 283 18.91 5.01 31.75
N GLY A 284 19.37 4.72 32.96
CA GLY A 284 20.11 5.68 33.80
C GLY A 284 21.59 5.81 33.42
N LEU A 285 22.01 5.19 32.32
CA LEU A 285 23.38 5.21 31.82
C LEU A 285 23.62 6.45 30.96
N ASP A 286 24.54 7.31 31.40
CA ASP A 286 25.05 8.46 30.67
C ASP A 286 26.52 8.21 30.27
N ILE A 287 26.73 7.43 29.21
CA ILE A 287 28.06 7.11 28.68
C ILE A 287 28.17 7.64 27.25
N ILE A 288 29.08 8.60 27.07
CA ILE A 288 29.35 9.21 25.76
C ILE A 288 30.38 8.36 24.99
N TYR A 289 31.46 7.94 25.63
CA TYR A 289 32.53 7.12 25.05
C TYR A 289 32.90 5.97 25.99
N GLU A 290 33.28 4.84 25.40
CA GLU A 290 33.80 3.67 26.13
C GLU A 290 35.12 3.29 25.46
N ARG A 291 36.21 3.15 26.24
CA ARG A 291 37.54 2.82 25.70
C ARG A 291 37.84 1.33 25.77
N GLU A 292 37.39 0.69 26.83
CA GLU A 292 37.56 -0.73 27.02
C GLU A 292 36.47 -1.52 26.28
N LEU A 293 36.72 -2.80 26.06
CA LEU A 293 35.70 -3.68 25.51
C LEU A 293 34.54 -3.79 26.50
N PRO A 294 33.30 -3.47 26.09
CA PRO A 294 32.15 -3.53 27.00
C PRO A 294 31.82 -4.93 27.53
N SER A 295 32.23 -5.98 26.80
CA SER A 295 32.08 -7.38 27.18
C SER A 295 33.05 -8.28 26.40
N ASP A 296 33.22 -9.52 26.90
CA ASP A 296 34.02 -10.58 26.26
C ASP A 296 33.21 -11.43 25.26
N ASP A 297 32.04 -10.95 24.82
CA ASP A 297 31.20 -11.69 23.87
C ASP A 297 31.92 -11.86 22.52
N PRO A 298 31.73 -12.99 21.80
CA PRO A 298 32.31 -13.17 20.47
C PRO A 298 31.95 -12.03 19.50
N PRO A 299 32.87 -11.60 18.62
CA PRO A 299 32.64 -10.43 17.78
C PRO A 299 31.48 -10.61 16.78
N GLU A 300 31.24 -11.82 16.28
CA GLU A 300 30.06 -12.14 15.46
C GLU A 300 28.74 -12.03 16.24
N LEU A 301 28.76 -12.30 17.55
CA LEU A 301 27.61 -12.10 18.44
C LEU A 301 27.37 -10.60 18.68
N VAL A 302 28.44 -9.83 18.89
CA VAL A 302 28.37 -8.37 18.99
C VAL A 302 27.81 -7.77 17.69
N ASN A 303 28.23 -8.24 16.52
CA ASN A 303 27.67 -7.85 15.23
C ASN A 303 26.16 -8.15 15.17
N ALA A 304 25.76 -9.39 15.50
CA ALA A 304 24.38 -9.85 15.50
C ALA A 304 23.47 -9.01 16.42
N VAL A 305 23.97 -8.65 17.61
CA VAL A 305 23.24 -7.84 18.59
C VAL A 305 23.25 -6.37 18.22
N VAL A 306 24.42 -5.74 18.09
CA VAL A 306 24.57 -4.29 18.03
C VAL A 306 24.34 -3.74 16.63
N LYS A 307 25.01 -4.31 15.63
CA LYS A 307 24.89 -3.83 14.24
C LYS A 307 23.59 -4.33 13.60
N ARG A 308 23.22 -5.58 13.87
CA ARG A 308 22.08 -6.28 13.25
C ARG A 308 20.82 -6.37 14.13
N TYR A 309 20.82 -5.78 15.33
CA TYR A 309 19.63 -5.65 16.19
C TYR A 309 19.02 -7.01 16.59
N CYS A 310 19.83 -7.84 17.25
CA CYS A 310 19.46 -9.21 17.66
C CYS A 310 18.97 -10.08 16.48
N SER A 311 19.59 -9.92 15.32
CA SER A 311 19.29 -10.67 14.10
C SER A 311 20.52 -11.45 13.63
N LYS A 312 20.40 -12.12 12.48
CA LYS A 312 21.53 -12.85 11.87
C LYS A 312 22.70 -11.87 11.59
N PRO A 313 23.95 -12.25 11.89
CA PRO A 313 25.11 -11.43 11.57
C PRO A 313 25.25 -11.24 10.06
N ASP A 314 25.93 -10.17 9.67
CA ASP A 314 26.30 -9.92 8.26
C ASP A 314 27.77 -10.27 7.99
N GLY A 315 28.26 -9.96 6.79
CA GLY A 315 29.63 -10.29 6.38
C GLY A 315 30.70 -9.73 7.32
N ASP A 316 30.46 -8.58 7.96
CA ASP A 316 31.37 -8.02 8.95
C ASP A 316 31.47 -8.89 10.20
N GLY A 317 30.35 -9.50 10.60
CA GLY A 317 30.34 -10.48 11.69
C GLY A 317 31.23 -11.68 11.36
N LEU A 318 31.10 -12.24 10.16
CA LEU A 318 31.94 -13.37 9.74
C LEU A 318 33.43 -13.00 9.68
N ILE A 319 33.75 -11.86 9.07
CA ILE A 319 35.14 -11.40 8.95
C ILE A 319 35.74 -11.14 10.34
N SER A 320 34.98 -10.56 11.26
CA SER A 320 35.43 -10.35 12.63
C SER A 320 35.69 -11.65 13.40
N ALA A 321 34.90 -12.71 13.15
CA ALA A 321 35.15 -14.04 13.70
C ALA A 321 36.44 -14.66 13.13
N ILE A 322 36.67 -14.53 11.82
CA ILE A 322 37.93 -14.98 11.19
C ILE A 322 39.13 -14.24 11.80
N LEU A 323 39.05 -12.91 11.97
CA LEU A 323 40.11 -12.14 12.63
C LEU A 323 40.36 -12.62 14.06
N LYS A 324 39.30 -12.96 14.81
CA LYS A 324 39.44 -13.51 16.16
C LYS A 324 40.13 -14.87 16.17
N LEU A 325 39.83 -15.74 15.20
CA LEU A 325 40.50 -17.03 15.03
C LEU A 325 41.98 -16.88 14.65
N VAL A 326 42.31 -15.88 13.82
CA VAL A 326 43.72 -15.55 13.49
C VAL A 326 44.44 -15.01 14.73
N GLN A 327 43.82 -14.09 15.48
CA GLN A 327 44.37 -13.56 16.73
C GLN A 327 44.67 -14.68 17.75
N LYS A 328 43.81 -15.69 17.85
CA LYS A 328 44.02 -16.87 18.72
C LYS A 328 45.04 -17.88 18.17
N LYS A 329 45.61 -17.65 16.98
CA LYS A 329 46.49 -18.59 16.25
C LYS A 329 45.80 -19.94 15.97
N ALA A 330 44.50 -19.94 15.70
CA ALA A 330 43.76 -21.09 15.17
C ALA A 330 43.85 -21.13 13.63
N LEU A 331 43.78 -19.94 13.01
CA LEU A 331 43.97 -19.70 11.59
C LEU A 331 45.19 -18.80 11.33
N GLU A 332 45.69 -18.85 10.11
CA GLU A 332 46.68 -17.94 9.56
C GLU A 332 46.20 -17.45 8.19
N PHE A 333 46.40 -16.16 7.89
CA PHE A 333 46.18 -15.65 6.54
C PHE A 333 47.35 -16.03 5.64
N VAL A 334 47.06 -16.60 4.47
CA VAL A 334 48.09 -16.87 3.46
C VAL A 334 48.31 -15.59 2.66
N VAL A 335 49.52 -15.04 2.73
CA VAL A 335 49.88 -13.76 2.11
C VAL A 335 50.85 -14.00 0.95
N GLU A 336 50.50 -13.50 -0.24
CA GLU A 336 51.38 -13.48 -1.41
C GLU A 336 51.36 -12.09 -2.03
N LYS A 337 52.55 -11.53 -2.36
CA LYS A 337 52.70 -10.19 -2.97
C LYS A 337 51.88 -9.10 -2.24
N SER A 338 51.95 -9.11 -0.90
CA SER A 338 51.21 -8.18 -0.01
C SER A 338 49.67 -8.25 -0.15
N LYS A 339 49.12 -9.40 -0.54
CA LYS A 339 47.69 -9.66 -0.58
C LYS A 339 47.35 -10.95 0.16
N VAL A 340 46.24 -10.95 0.89
CA VAL A 340 45.70 -12.16 1.50
C VAL A 340 44.95 -12.97 0.44
N ILE A 341 45.47 -14.14 0.10
CA ILE A 341 44.96 -15.01 -0.96
C ILE A 341 44.25 -16.27 -0.44
N GLY A 342 44.29 -16.51 0.86
CA GLY A 342 43.70 -17.71 1.46
C GLY A 342 43.79 -17.77 2.98
N LEU A 343 43.39 -18.92 3.51
CA LEU A 343 43.49 -19.27 4.93
C LEU A 343 44.22 -20.60 5.10
N LYS A 344 44.97 -20.70 6.19
CA LYS A 344 45.64 -21.92 6.63
C LYS A 344 45.22 -22.26 8.05
N ILE A 345 44.99 -23.54 8.31
CA ILE A 345 44.72 -24.04 9.66
C ILE A 345 46.05 -24.21 10.39
N LEU A 346 46.22 -23.52 11.52
CA LEU A 346 47.36 -23.73 12.42
C LEU A 346 47.03 -24.82 13.44
N ASP A 347 45.92 -24.65 14.16
CA ASP A 347 45.55 -25.52 15.27
C ASP A 347 44.03 -25.78 15.27
N PRO A 348 43.58 -26.95 14.80
CA PRO A 348 42.18 -27.35 14.80
C PRO A 348 41.55 -27.40 16.20
N SER A 349 42.34 -27.59 17.26
CA SER A 349 41.80 -27.71 18.64
C SER A 349 41.23 -26.40 19.18
N LYS A 350 41.66 -25.26 18.61
CA LYS A 350 41.21 -23.92 18.99
C LYS A 350 39.89 -23.48 18.37
N PHE A 351 39.26 -24.32 17.55
CA PHE A 351 37.89 -24.14 17.06
C PHE A 351 36.90 -24.67 18.11
N GLU A 352 36.88 -23.97 19.24
CA GLU A 352 36.23 -24.39 20.48
C GLU A 352 34.70 -24.34 20.35
N THR A 353 34.17 -23.32 19.66
CA THR A 353 32.73 -23.10 19.59
C THR A 353 32.07 -23.77 18.38
N PRO A 354 30.76 -24.08 18.43
CA PRO A 354 30.06 -24.58 17.25
C PRO A 354 30.08 -23.61 16.06
N GLU A 355 30.14 -22.30 16.32
CA GLU A 355 30.32 -21.26 15.30
C GLU A 355 31.67 -21.39 14.61
N ASP A 356 32.74 -21.55 15.37
CA ASP A 356 34.10 -21.73 14.84
C ASP A 356 34.17 -22.97 13.95
N ARG A 357 33.58 -24.09 14.40
CA ARG A 357 33.53 -25.34 13.61
C ARG A 357 32.76 -25.17 12.30
N LEU A 358 31.72 -24.34 12.29
CA LEU A 358 31.01 -24.02 11.05
C LEU A 358 31.84 -23.13 10.12
N ILE A 359 32.67 -22.22 10.65
CA ILE A 359 33.65 -21.47 9.83
C ILE A 359 34.67 -22.43 9.22
N LEU A 360 35.15 -23.39 10.03
CA LEU A 360 36.09 -24.40 9.58
C LEU A 360 35.49 -25.24 8.44
N LYS A 361 34.27 -25.74 8.61
CA LYS A 361 33.53 -26.46 7.56
C LYS A 361 33.30 -25.58 6.32
N LEU A 362 32.96 -24.30 6.52
CA LEU A 362 32.65 -23.36 5.44
C LEU A 362 33.83 -23.14 4.47
N PHE A 363 35.06 -23.11 4.98
CA PHE A 363 36.25 -22.80 4.19
C PHE A 363 37.12 -24.03 3.86
N PHE A 364 36.98 -25.12 4.61
CA PHE A 364 37.85 -26.29 4.50
C PHE A 364 37.12 -27.62 4.25
N ASP A 365 35.77 -27.64 4.18
CA ASP A 365 34.87 -28.79 3.95
C ASP A 365 35.58 -30.13 3.63
N GLY A 366 35.79 -30.96 4.67
CA GLY A 366 36.44 -32.28 4.55
C GLY A 366 37.98 -32.29 4.60
N ARG A 367 38.64 -31.15 4.76
CA ARG A 367 40.12 -30.99 4.84
C ARG A 367 40.56 -30.36 6.17
N GLU A 368 39.92 -30.80 7.25
CA GLU A 368 39.90 -30.17 8.58
C GLU A 368 41.13 -30.49 9.46
N LYS A 369 42.32 -30.52 8.86
CA LYS A 369 43.58 -30.92 9.52
C LYS A 369 44.56 -29.75 9.64
N SER A 370 45.43 -29.80 10.66
CA SER A 370 46.51 -28.81 10.80
C SER A 370 47.36 -28.76 9.53
N GLY A 371 47.73 -27.56 9.10
CA GLY A 371 48.46 -27.29 7.87
C GLY A 371 47.61 -27.28 6.60
N ALA A 372 46.31 -27.59 6.65
CA ALA A 372 45.43 -27.47 5.49
C ALA A 372 45.33 -26.00 5.04
N VAL A 373 45.37 -25.79 3.72
CA VAL A 373 45.30 -24.46 3.10
C VAL A 373 44.12 -24.41 2.13
N THR A 374 43.40 -23.30 2.13
CA THR A 374 42.36 -22.98 1.16
C THR A 374 42.67 -21.63 0.52
N TYR A 375 42.45 -21.51 -0.79
CA TYR A 375 42.71 -20.29 -1.55
C TYR A 375 41.42 -19.72 -2.09
N TRP A 376 41.31 -18.39 -2.12
CA TRP A 376 40.11 -17.70 -2.61
C TRP A 376 39.81 -18.07 -4.08
N GLU A 377 40.79 -18.02 -4.97
CA GLU A 377 40.58 -18.38 -6.38
C GLU A 377 40.11 -19.83 -6.56
N SER A 378 40.65 -20.76 -5.76
CA SER A 378 40.22 -22.17 -5.78
C SER A 378 38.76 -22.32 -5.34
N LEU A 379 38.37 -21.68 -4.24
CA LEU A 379 36.98 -21.72 -3.76
C LEU A 379 36.03 -21.06 -4.76
N LYS A 380 36.45 -19.96 -5.39
CA LYS A 380 35.67 -19.27 -6.41
C LYS A 380 35.39 -20.19 -7.61
N ALA A 381 36.42 -20.90 -8.08
CA ALA A 381 36.29 -21.89 -9.16
C ALA A 381 35.40 -23.07 -8.73
N ASP A 382 35.51 -23.55 -7.50
CA ASP A 382 34.63 -24.61 -6.96
C ASP A 382 33.15 -24.22 -7.00
N PHE A 383 32.84 -22.93 -6.83
CA PHE A 383 31.46 -22.42 -6.84
C PHE A 383 30.90 -22.17 -8.25
N ASP A 384 31.68 -22.39 -9.31
CA ASP A 384 31.10 -22.48 -10.66
C ASP A 384 30.21 -23.73 -10.79
N ASP A 385 30.45 -24.76 -9.95
CA ASP A 385 29.51 -25.84 -9.73
C ASP A 385 28.34 -25.38 -8.83
N LYS A 386 27.12 -25.52 -9.34
CA LYS A 386 25.90 -25.04 -8.67
C LYS A 386 25.61 -25.74 -7.34
N GLU A 387 25.92 -27.03 -7.21
CA GLU A 387 25.66 -27.78 -5.99
C GLU A 387 26.68 -27.42 -4.90
N ARG A 388 27.95 -27.24 -5.26
CA ARG A 388 28.97 -26.69 -4.35
C ARG A 388 28.63 -25.28 -3.89
N ALA A 389 28.19 -24.41 -4.81
CA ALA A 389 27.74 -23.06 -4.49
C ALA A 389 26.55 -23.06 -3.52
N LYS A 390 25.54 -23.90 -3.75
CA LYS A 390 24.41 -24.08 -2.82
C LYS A 390 24.86 -24.61 -1.47
N GLY A 391 25.77 -25.60 -1.45
CA GLY A 391 26.37 -26.16 -0.24
C GLY A 391 27.03 -25.08 0.62
N PHE A 392 27.85 -24.23 0.00
CA PHE A 392 28.49 -23.11 0.67
C PHE A 392 27.47 -22.08 1.21
N VAL A 393 26.51 -21.65 0.39
CA VAL A 393 25.45 -20.72 0.81
C VAL A 393 24.62 -21.29 1.97
N SER A 394 24.31 -22.59 1.94
CA SER A 394 23.58 -23.26 3.02
C SER A 394 24.38 -23.32 4.32
N SER A 395 25.68 -23.63 4.25
CA SER A 395 26.58 -23.66 5.41
C SER A 395 26.75 -22.28 6.03
N TYR A 396 26.90 -21.25 5.19
CA TYR A 396 26.93 -19.87 5.66
C TYR A 396 25.60 -19.45 6.31
N SER A 397 24.47 -19.85 5.71
CA SER A 397 23.14 -19.62 6.30
C SER A 397 22.97 -20.34 7.64
N ALA A 398 23.51 -21.56 7.79
CA ALA A 398 23.50 -22.30 9.04
C ALA A 398 24.32 -21.56 10.12
N TRP A 399 25.53 -21.11 9.79
CA TRP A 399 26.37 -20.29 10.68
C TRP A 399 25.65 -19.01 11.12
N LYS A 400 25.10 -18.24 10.16
CA LYS A 400 24.29 -17.03 10.45
C LYS A 400 23.11 -17.34 11.37
N THR A 401 22.45 -18.47 11.15
CA THR A 401 21.27 -18.88 11.92
C THR A 401 21.63 -19.28 13.34
N LEU A 402 22.77 -19.95 13.54
CA LEU A 402 23.29 -20.30 14.86
C LEU A 402 23.67 -19.05 15.67
N VAL A 403 24.47 -18.15 15.10
CA VAL A 403 24.83 -16.89 15.79
C VAL A 403 23.58 -16.07 16.09
N GLY A 404 22.66 -15.97 15.12
CA GLY A 404 21.39 -15.27 15.29
C GLY A 404 20.48 -15.91 16.34
N SER A 405 20.49 -17.23 16.52
CA SER A 405 19.70 -17.91 17.56
C SER A 405 20.28 -17.65 18.94
N LYS A 406 21.62 -17.65 19.09
CA LYS A 406 22.28 -17.22 20.34
C LYS A 406 21.96 -15.77 20.67
N ALA A 407 22.05 -14.85 19.70
CA ALA A 407 21.70 -13.44 19.89
C ALA A 407 20.25 -13.24 20.36
N LYS A 408 19.30 -14.02 19.81
CA LYS A 408 17.90 -14.02 20.27
C LYS A 408 17.75 -14.64 21.66
N GLY A 409 18.51 -15.69 21.96
CA GLY A 409 18.55 -16.37 23.26
C GLY A 409 18.93 -15.45 24.42
N LEU A 410 19.69 -14.38 24.16
CA LEU A 410 20.04 -13.35 25.15
C LEU A 410 18.82 -12.53 25.63
N LYS A 411 17.69 -12.55 24.91
CA LYS A 411 16.46 -11.79 25.23
C LYS A 411 16.72 -10.28 25.42
N TYR A 412 17.69 -9.75 24.68
CA TYR A 412 17.99 -8.30 24.67
C TYR A 412 16.94 -7.48 23.92
N MET A 413 16.16 -8.10 23.04
CA MET A 413 15.07 -7.46 22.31
C MET A 413 13.73 -8.15 22.59
N VAL A 414 12.72 -7.35 22.93
CA VAL A 414 11.34 -7.77 23.16
C VAL A 414 10.55 -7.54 21.88
N THR A 415 10.08 -8.63 21.26
CA THR A 415 9.45 -8.62 19.93
C THR A 415 7.92 -8.59 19.96
N THR A 416 7.29 -8.52 21.15
CA THR A 416 5.83 -8.51 21.31
C THR A 416 5.16 -7.43 20.46
N GLY A 417 5.70 -6.21 20.47
CA GLY A 417 5.16 -5.10 19.67
C GLY A 417 5.26 -5.37 18.16
N ALA A 418 6.36 -5.97 17.69
CA ALA A 418 6.51 -6.36 16.29
C ALA A 418 5.48 -7.42 15.87
N ILE A 419 5.24 -8.43 16.70
CA ILE A 419 4.24 -9.46 16.43
C ILE A 419 2.83 -8.84 16.37
N LEU A 420 2.48 -8.00 17.36
CA LEU A 420 1.19 -7.32 17.40
C LEU A 420 0.99 -6.38 16.21
N ALA A 421 2.03 -5.66 15.80
CA ALA A 421 2.00 -4.80 14.63
C ALA A 421 1.80 -5.61 13.34
N THR A 422 2.48 -6.75 13.19
CA THR A 422 2.26 -7.66 12.05
C THR A 422 0.83 -8.21 12.02
N VAL A 423 0.30 -8.66 13.16
CA VAL A 423 -1.10 -9.14 13.25
C VAL A 423 -2.09 -8.03 12.90
N THR A 424 -1.88 -6.82 13.44
CA THR A 424 -2.70 -5.65 13.13
C THR A 424 -2.64 -5.29 11.65
N GLY A 425 -1.44 -5.36 11.05
CA GLY A 425 -1.24 -5.12 9.63
C GLY A 425 -1.98 -6.14 8.75
N VAL A 426 -1.89 -7.43 9.09
CA VAL A 426 -2.62 -8.51 8.39
C VAL A 426 -4.13 -8.32 8.50
N LEU A 427 -4.66 -7.95 9.67
CA LEU A 427 -6.07 -7.60 9.83
C LEU A 427 -6.45 -6.39 8.96
N GLY A 428 -5.59 -5.38 8.91
CA GLY A 428 -5.77 -4.23 8.02
C GLY A 428 -5.84 -4.61 6.53
N LEU A 429 -5.07 -5.61 6.09
CA LEU A 429 -5.16 -6.14 4.73
C LEU A 429 -6.50 -6.83 4.46
N PHE A 430 -7.00 -7.64 5.39
CA PHE A 430 -8.32 -8.25 5.24
C PHE A 430 -9.44 -7.20 5.18
N ILE A 431 -9.36 -6.16 6.00
CA ILE A 431 -10.29 -5.01 5.93
C ILE A 431 -10.18 -4.33 4.57
N SER A 432 -8.98 -4.08 4.07
CA SER A 432 -8.76 -3.49 2.75
C SER A 432 -9.37 -4.34 1.63
N ILE A 433 -9.20 -5.67 1.66
CA ILE A 433 -9.77 -6.58 0.65
C ILE A 433 -11.30 -6.55 0.70
N TYR A 434 -11.88 -6.57 1.91
CA TYR A 434 -13.32 -6.45 2.10
C TYR A 434 -13.86 -5.13 1.50
N LEU A 435 -13.21 -4.00 1.78
CA LEU A 435 -13.61 -2.69 1.24
C LEU A 435 -13.49 -2.62 -0.28
N ALA A 436 -12.41 -3.19 -0.85
CA ALA A 436 -12.24 -3.30 -2.29
C ALA A 436 -13.39 -4.09 -2.92
N PHE A 437 -13.73 -5.25 -2.36
CA PHE A 437 -14.82 -6.09 -2.86
C PHE A 437 -16.18 -5.39 -2.74
N ALA A 438 -16.46 -4.77 -1.59
CA ALA A 438 -17.70 -4.04 -1.37
C ALA A 438 -17.86 -2.86 -2.35
N TRP A 439 -16.76 -2.21 -2.73
CA TRP A 439 -16.76 -1.15 -3.73
C TRP A 439 -16.93 -1.69 -5.16
N ILE A 440 -16.13 -2.67 -5.57
CA ILE A 440 -16.14 -3.25 -6.93
C ILE A 440 -17.50 -3.89 -7.24
N SER A 441 -18.15 -4.52 -6.25
CA SER A 441 -19.46 -5.15 -6.44
C SER A 441 -20.59 -4.15 -6.75
N GLY A 442 -20.39 -2.83 -6.62
CA GLY A 442 -21.41 -1.81 -6.86
C GLY A 442 -22.47 -1.68 -5.76
N ASN A 443 -22.59 -2.68 -4.88
CA ASN A 443 -23.54 -2.70 -3.76
C ASN A 443 -23.45 -1.46 -2.87
N LEU A 444 -22.22 -0.99 -2.59
CA LEU A 444 -22.02 0.21 -1.77
C LEU A 444 -22.54 1.47 -2.48
N SER A 445 -22.32 1.63 -3.78
CA SER A 445 -22.78 2.82 -4.52
C SER A 445 -24.30 2.86 -4.68
N GLU A 446 -24.97 1.72 -4.80
CA GLU A 446 -26.44 1.64 -4.81
C GLU A 446 -27.07 2.00 -3.46
N PHE A 447 -26.28 1.91 -2.37
CA PHE A 447 -26.75 2.14 -1.01
C PHE A 447 -26.32 3.50 -0.43
N SER A 448 -25.06 3.90 -0.61
CA SER A 448 -24.50 5.14 -0.11
C SER A 448 -23.28 5.57 -0.92
N VAL A 449 -23.41 6.68 -1.64
CA VAL A 449 -22.31 7.27 -2.44
C VAL A 449 -21.16 7.71 -1.54
N ALA A 450 -21.48 8.24 -0.36
CA ALA A 450 -20.47 8.67 0.61
C ALA A 450 -19.65 7.48 1.13
N ALA A 451 -20.29 6.35 1.41
CA ALA A 451 -19.60 5.13 1.83
C ALA A 451 -18.77 4.52 0.70
N ALA A 452 -19.32 4.46 -0.52
CA ALA A 452 -18.59 3.98 -1.69
C ALA A 452 -17.33 4.82 -1.98
N ARG A 453 -17.44 6.16 -1.90
CA ARG A 453 -16.29 7.07 -2.03
C ARG A 453 -15.25 6.82 -0.95
N MET A 454 -15.67 6.66 0.31
CA MET A 454 -14.75 6.36 1.41
C MET A 454 -14.02 5.04 1.17
N ALA A 455 -14.74 4.00 0.77
CA ALA A 455 -14.14 2.69 0.45
C ALA A 455 -13.10 2.82 -0.67
N TYR A 456 -13.41 3.53 -1.76
CA TYR A 456 -12.46 3.75 -2.86
C TYR A 456 -11.16 4.43 -2.41
N VAL A 457 -11.27 5.52 -1.66
CA VAL A 457 -10.10 6.31 -1.25
C VAL A 457 -9.27 5.57 -0.20
N VAL A 458 -9.92 4.87 0.74
CA VAL A 458 -9.24 4.33 1.92
C VAL A 458 -8.72 2.91 1.71
N THR A 459 -9.31 2.12 0.81
CA THR A 459 -8.81 0.79 0.43
C THR A 459 -7.30 0.78 0.17
N PRO A 460 -6.74 1.56 -0.78
CA PRO A 460 -5.29 1.53 -1.06
C PRO A 460 -4.46 2.00 0.14
N PHE A 461 -4.98 2.93 0.94
CA PHE A 461 -4.31 3.39 2.16
C PHE A 461 -4.17 2.28 3.21
N LEU A 462 -5.26 1.54 3.48
CA LEU A 462 -5.23 0.40 4.40
C LEU A 462 -4.37 -0.75 3.88
N ALA A 463 -4.33 -0.98 2.56
CA ALA A 463 -3.43 -1.97 1.98
C ALA A 463 -1.96 -1.64 2.27
N VAL A 464 -1.53 -0.38 2.07
CA VAL A 464 -0.14 0.01 2.34
C VAL A 464 0.16 -0.03 3.85
N LEU A 465 -0.75 0.48 4.69
CA LEU A 465 -0.60 0.40 6.15
C LEU A 465 -0.57 -1.06 6.65
N GLY A 466 -1.34 -1.94 6.05
CA GLY A 466 -1.38 -3.36 6.39
C GLY A 466 -0.11 -4.10 6.01
N LEU A 467 0.48 -3.76 4.85
CA LEU A 467 1.76 -4.31 4.40
C LEU A 467 2.97 -3.74 5.16
N ALA A 468 2.89 -2.50 5.65
CA ALA A 468 4.03 -1.81 6.25
C ALA A 468 4.68 -2.60 7.41
N PRO A 469 3.96 -3.12 8.43
CA PRO A 469 4.57 -3.93 9.49
C PRO A 469 5.15 -5.28 9.03
N VAL A 470 4.77 -5.77 7.84
CA VAL A 470 5.29 -7.02 7.26
C VAL A 470 6.61 -6.77 6.54
N ILE A 471 6.71 -5.65 5.82
CA ILE A 471 7.88 -5.28 5.00
C ILE A 471 8.95 -4.59 5.85
N LEU A 472 8.53 -3.76 6.80
CA LEU A 472 9.44 -2.97 7.60
C LEU A 472 10.27 -3.85 8.56
N PRO A 473 11.52 -3.43 8.87
CA PRO A 473 12.34 -4.11 9.85
C PRO A 473 11.61 -4.28 11.19
N ARG A 474 11.67 -5.50 11.75
CA ARG A 474 10.94 -5.87 12.99
C ARG A 474 11.34 -5.01 14.19
N ASP A 475 12.53 -4.43 14.18
CA ASP A 475 13.07 -3.56 15.22
C ASP A 475 12.37 -2.19 15.32
N ILE A 476 11.50 -1.81 14.37
CA ILE A 476 10.70 -0.58 14.48
C ILE A 476 9.62 -0.70 15.58
N PHE A 477 9.00 -1.87 15.67
CA PHE A 477 7.94 -2.16 16.65
C PHE A 477 8.41 -3.06 17.79
N ALA A 478 9.59 -3.67 17.67
CA ALA A 478 10.27 -4.28 18.80
C ALA A 478 10.97 -3.18 19.64
N ARG A 479 11.30 -3.51 20.88
CA ARG A 479 12.06 -2.64 21.77
C ARG A 479 13.19 -3.40 22.45
N TRP A 480 14.21 -2.70 22.91
CA TRP A 480 15.23 -3.30 23.78
C TRP A 480 14.62 -3.62 25.16
N SER A 481 15.10 -4.70 25.79
CA SER A 481 14.98 -4.87 27.24
C SER A 481 15.93 -3.91 27.95
N LYS A 482 15.75 -3.66 29.25
CA LYS A 482 16.64 -2.73 29.99
C LYS A 482 18.11 -3.17 29.86
N ARG A 483 18.41 -4.44 30.19
CA ARG A 483 19.76 -5.02 30.05
C ARG A 483 20.28 -4.96 28.61
N GLY A 484 19.44 -5.29 27.63
CA GLY A 484 19.81 -5.22 26.21
C GLY A 484 20.10 -3.79 25.74
N ARG A 485 19.35 -2.81 26.26
CA ARG A 485 19.55 -1.40 25.94
C ARG A 485 20.87 -0.89 26.49
N GLU A 486 21.20 -1.25 27.73
CA GLU A 486 22.46 -0.87 28.37
C GLU A 486 23.65 -1.49 27.62
N TYR A 487 23.56 -2.78 27.28
CA TYR A 487 24.54 -3.48 26.44
C TYR A 487 24.75 -2.76 25.09
N TYR A 488 23.65 -2.49 24.38
CA TYR A 488 23.68 -1.77 23.10
C TYR A 488 24.32 -0.38 23.24
N LEU A 489 23.96 0.38 24.27
CA LEU A 489 24.48 1.73 24.48
C LEU A 489 25.99 1.76 24.77
N ARG A 490 26.51 0.82 25.57
CA ARG A 490 27.96 0.71 25.83
C ARG A 490 28.73 0.37 24.56
N TRP A 491 28.28 -0.62 23.78
CA TRP A 491 28.89 -0.94 22.49
C TRP A 491 28.78 0.21 21.49
N LYS A 492 27.70 1.00 21.52
CA LYS A 492 27.59 2.23 20.72
C LYS A 492 28.52 3.35 21.21
N ALA A 493 28.84 3.41 22.51
CA ALA A 493 29.83 4.34 23.05
C ALA A 493 31.25 3.94 22.63
N PHE A 494 31.55 2.64 22.66
CA PHE A 494 32.78 2.07 22.10
C PHE A 494 32.90 2.34 20.59
N GLU A 495 31.83 2.12 19.82
CA GLU A 495 31.79 2.47 18.39
C GLU A 495 32.07 3.97 18.15
N ARG A 496 31.57 4.85 19.01
CA ARG A 496 31.84 6.30 18.90
C ARG A 496 33.30 6.62 19.18
N PHE A 497 33.90 5.97 20.18
CA PHE A 497 35.31 6.13 20.50
C PHE A 497 36.19 5.70 19.32
N LEU A 498 35.93 4.53 18.73
CA LEU A 498 36.66 4.05 17.56
C LEU A 498 36.48 4.91 16.30
N ARG A 499 35.38 5.68 16.19
CA ARG A 499 35.16 6.63 15.08
C ARG A 499 35.89 7.95 15.28
N ASP A 500 36.20 8.32 16.51
CA ASP A 500 36.74 9.63 16.85
C ASP A 500 38.26 9.58 16.93
N PHE A 501 38.90 9.86 15.78
CA PHE A 501 40.36 9.80 15.66
C PHE A 501 41.07 10.72 16.66
N SER A 502 40.52 11.90 16.97
CA SER A 502 41.14 12.82 17.92
C SER A 502 41.23 12.24 19.33
N LEU A 503 40.20 11.48 19.74
CA LEU A 503 40.22 10.77 21.02
C LEU A 503 41.20 9.59 21.00
N LEU A 504 41.27 8.85 19.90
CA LEU A 504 42.23 7.75 19.73
C LEU A 504 43.68 8.25 19.72
N SER A 505 43.97 9.41 19.12
CA SER A 505 45.32 9.98 19.09
C SER A 505 45.74 10.59 20.42
N THR A 506 44.79 11.14 21.18
CA THR A 506 45.05 11.70 22.52
C THR A 506 45.24 10.60 23.56
N TYR A 507 44.54 9.47 23.40
CA TYR A 507 44.62 8.32 24.30
C TYR A 507 44.82 7.03 23.49
N PRO A 508 46.01 6.87 22.87
CA PRO A 508 46.31 5.65 22.13
C PRO A 508 46.35 4.48 23.11
N PRO A 509 45.85 3.29 22.71
CA PRO A 509 45.99 2.08 23.50
C PRO A 509 47.45 1.79 23.87
N ASP A 510 47.67 1.44 25.13
CA ASP A 510 49.00 1.18 25.69
C ASP A 510 49.68 -0.08 25.13
N SER A 511 48.95 -0.92 24.41
CA SER A 511 49.53 -2.15 23.83
C SER A 511 48.93 -2.52 22.48
N ILE A 512 49.78 -3.13 21.66
CA ILE A 512 49.41 -3.68 20.35
C ILE A 512 48.28 -4.72 20.44
N LYS A 513 48.18 -5.46 21.55
CA LYS A 513 47.10 -6.42 21.80
C LYS A 513 45.72 -5.75 21.89
N VAL A 514 45.66 -4.54 22.46
CA VAL A 514 44.40 -3.78 22.54
C VAL A 514 44.02 -3.24 21.15
N TRP A 515 44.99 -2.83 20.35
CA TRP A 515 44.76 -2.45 18.96
C TRP A 515 44.20 -3.59 18.09
N GLU A 516 44.71 -4.82 18.26
CA GLU A 516 44.14 -5.99 17.58
C GLU A 516 42.68 -6.23 17.98
N ASN A 517 42.36 -6.09 19.27
CA ASN A 517 40.97 -6.17 19.75
C ASN A 517 40.10 -5.07 19.13
N TYR A 518 40.60 -3.85 19.02
CA TYR A 518 39.89 -2.75 18.36
C TYR A 518 39.62 -3.05 16.89
N LEU A 519 40.56 -3.68 16.18
CA LEU A 519 40.37 -4.06 14.79
C LEU A 519 39.33 -5.17 14.63
N VAL A 520 39.36 -6.19 15.50
CA VAL A 520 38.38 -7.30 15.51
C VAL A 520 36.97 -6.76 15.78
N TYR A 521 36.76 -6.08 16.90
CA TYR A 521 35.44 -5.59 17.29
C TYR A 521 34.99 -4.37 16.48
N GLY A 522 35.93 -3.54 16.03
CA GLY A 522 35.69 -2.49 15.04
C GLY A 522 35.15 -3.09 13.75
N THR A 523 35.74 -4.19 13.27
CA THR A 523 35.21 -4.92 12.11
C THR A 523 33.79 -5.42 12.38
N ALA A 524 33.51 -6.03 13.53
CA ALA A 524 32.16 -6.47 13.91
C ALA A 524 31.12 -5.33 13.87
N LEU A 525 31.52 -4.11 14.22
CA LEU A 525 30.69 -2.90 14.20
C LEU A 525 30.63 -2.21 12.82
N GLY A 526 31.35 -2.71 11.81
CA GLY A 526 31.44 -2.13 10.47
C GLY A 526 32.37 -0.91 10.39
N LEU A 527 33.41 -0.89 11.22
CA LEU A 527 34.41 0.16 11.36
C LEU A 527 35.83 -0.25 10.95
N ALA A 528 36.00 -1.42 10.32
CA ALA A 528 37.31 -1.94 9.93
C ALA A 528 38.20 -0.86 9.27
N ASP A 529 37.65 -0.14 8.28
CA ASP A 529 38.38 0.92 7.57
C ASP A 529 38.84 2.08 8.48
N THR A 530 38.02 2.44 9.46
CA THR A 530 38.32 3.57 10.36
C THR A 530 39.40 3.18 11.36
N VAL A 531 39.30 1.96 11.91
CA VAL A 531 40.29 1.44 12.85
C VAL A 531 41.62 1.19 12.14
N SER A 532 41.63 0.53 10.97
CA SER A 532 42.86 0.28 10.22
C SER A 532 43.58 1.58 9.85
N ARG A 533 42.87 2.64 9.45
CA ARG A 533 43.51 3.96 9.21
C ARG A 533 44.12 4.53 10.47
N SER A 534 43.38 4.50 11.57
CA SER A 534 43.87 4.99 12.87
C SER A 534 45.13 4.23 13.31
N MET A 535 45.16 2.92 13.11
CA MET A 535 46.33 2.09 13.39
C MET A 535 47.54 2.45 12.52
N LYS A 536 47.36 2.72 11.22
CA LYS A 536 48.48 3.13 10.33
C LYS A 536 49.15 4.42 10.77
N GLU A 537 48.38 5.32 11.38
CA GLU A 537 48.85 6.64 11.78
C GLU A 537 49.44 6.65 13.19
N LEU A 538 48.90 5.83 14.10
CA LEU A 538 49.23 5.89 15.53
C LEU A 538 50.14 4.76 16.02
N VAL A 539 50.25 3.64 15.29
CA VAL A 539 51.06 2.48 15.70
C VAL A 539 52.39 2.48 14.95
N PRO A 540 53.55 2.48 15.64
CA PRO A 540 54.86 2.33 15.01
C PRO A 540 54.96 1.05 14.19
N ARG A 541 55.71 1.08 13.08
CA ARG A 541 55.83 -0.07 12.18
C ARG A 541 56.47 -1.28 12.85
N GLU A 542 57.44 -1.08 13.73
CA GLU A 542 58.10 -2.15 14.47
C GLU A 542 57.13 -2.90 15.39
N GLU A 543 56.21 -2.17 16.04
CA GLU A 543 55.17 -2.78 16.88
C GLU A 543 54.14 -3.55 16.05
N MET A 544 53.82 -3.08 14.83
CA MET A 544 52.91 -3.79 13.94
C MET A 544 53.46 -5.15 13.49
N GLU A 545 54.77 -5.29 13.36
CA GLU A 545 55.40 -6.59 13.03
C GLU A 545 55.29 -7.61 14.17
N SER A 546 55.06 -7.14 15.40
CA SER A 546 54.83 -8.00 16.58
C SER A 546 53.38 -8.48 16.75
N MET A 547 52.47 -8.02 15.86
CA MET A 547 51.07 -8.43 15.87
C MET A 547 50.91 -9.92 15.57
N SER A 548 49.91 -10.53 16.21
CA SER A 548 49.38 -11.84 15.81
C SER A 548 48.60 -11.75 14.49
N LEU A 549 47.99 -10.61 14.19
CA LEU A 549 47.42 -10.32 12.86
C LEU A 549 48.52 -9.84 11.90
N PRO A 550 48.65 -10.40 10.69
CA PRO A 550 49.71 -9.97 9.78
C PRO A 550 49.53 -8.49 9.37
N PRO A 551 50.60 -7.68 9.27
CA PRO A 551 50.51 -6.24 8.99
C PRO A 551 49.68 -5.87 7.75
N VAL A 552 49.64 -6.77 6.76
CA VAL A 552 48.82 -6.64 5.55
C VAL A 552 47.33 -6.42 5.83
N VAL A 553 46.81 -6.91 6.97
CA VAL A 553 45.41 -6.74 7.41
C VAL A 553 45.12 -5.27 7.75
N VAL A 554 46.14 -4.52 8.17
CA VAL A 554 46.03 -3.08 8.40
C VAL A 554 46.27 -2.32 7.09
N TYR A 555 47.27 -2.72 6.29
CA TYR A 555 47.76 -1.96 5.13
C TYR A 555 46.98 -2.14 3.83
N ASP A 556 46.59 -3.36 3.48
CA ASP A 556 45.87 -3.67 2.24
C ASP A 556 44.40 -3.98 2.53
N ARG A 557 43.48 -3.65 1.62
CA ARG A 557 42.04 -3.95 1.77
C ARG A 557 41.65 -5.27 1.10
N GLY A 558 42.55 -5.91 0.36
CA GLY A 558 42.29 -7.15 -0.38
C GLY A 558 41.79 -8.29 0.52
N TRP A 559 42.28 -8.37 1.75
CA TRP A 559 41.86 -9.40 2.72
C TRP A 559 40.38 -9.31 3.13
N TYR A 560 39.82 -8.10 3.17
CA TYR A 560 38.42 -7.86 3.50
C TYR A 560 37.50 -8.11 2.29
N HIS A 561 38.00 -7.87 1.07
CA HIS A 561 37.25 -8.04 -0.18
C HIS A 561 37.25 -9.48 -0.73
N GLY A 562 38.28 -10.28 -0.44
CA GLY A 562 38.41 -11.67 -0.92
C GLY A 562 37.24 -12.57 -0.49
N PRO A 563 37.02 -12.78 0.83
CA PRO A 563 35.90 -13.57 1.32
C PRO A 563 34.55 -13.03 0.84
N ARG A 564 34.36 -11.70 0.80
CA ARG A 564 33.15 -11.07 0.27
C ARG A 564 32.87 -11.45 -1.19
N GLY A 565 33.90 -11.42 -2.04
CA GLY A 565 33.81 -11.81 -3.45
C GLY A 565 33.35 -13.26 -3.62
N LEU A 566 33.83 -14.17 -2.75
CA LEU A 566 33.39 -15.57 -2.74
C LEU A 566 31.90 -15.71 -2.47
N PHE A 567 31.37 -15.01 -1.47
CA PHE A 567 29.95 -15.06 -1.15
C PHE A 567 29.07 -14.53 -2.29
N VAL A 568 29.46 -13.40 -2.89
CA VAL A 568 28.72 -12.84 -4.02
C VAL A 568 28.71 -13.81 -5.21
N HIS A 569 29.86 -14.41 -5.52
CA HIS A 569 30.00 -15.39 -6.60
C HIS A 569 29.16 -16.64 -6.33
N ALA A 570 29.30 -17.26 -5.15
CA ALA A 570 28.55 -18.45 -4.77
C ALA A 570 27.03 -18.20 -4.77
N TYR A 571 26.57 -17.06 -4.26
CA TYR A 571 25.15 -16.72 -4.24
C TYR A 571 24.61 -16.53 -5.66
N SER A 572 25.38 -15.87 -6.54
CA SER A 572 25.00 -15.67 -7.94
C SER A 572 24.83 -16.99 -8.69
N LYS A 573 25.73 -17.96 -8.44
CA LYS A 573 25.70 -19.30 -9.06
C LYS A 573 24.61 -20.19 -8.47
N ALA A 574 24.44 -20.19 -7.14
CA ALA A 574 23.43 -21.01 -6.46
C ALA A 574 22.00 -20.66 -6.90
N TYR A 575 21.74 -19.38 -7.19
CA TYR A 575 20.42 -18.84 -7.51
C TYR A 575 20.25 -18.34 -8.94
N GLU A 576 21.17 -18.69 -9.84
CA GLU A 576 21.09 -18.40 -11.28
C GLU A 576 19.73 -18.84 -11.85
N GLY A 577 19.02 -17.91 -12.51
CA GLY A 577 17.66 -18.10 -13.05
C GLY A 577 16.50 -17.82 -12.08
N SER A 578 16.78 -17.55 -10.80
CA SER A 578 15.77 -17.10 -9.84
C SER A 578 15.90 -15.58 -9.62
N GLY A 579 14.81 -14.82 -9.72
CA GLY A 579 14.80 -13.36 -9.50
C GLY A 579 15.09 -12.90 -8.06
N LYS A 580 15.83 -13.69 -7.27
CA LYS A 580 16.26 -13.37 -5.91
C LYS A 580 17.57 -12.59 -5.97
N GLY A 581 17.48 -11.27 -5.76
CA GLY A 581 18.66 -10.41 -5.61
C GLY A 581 19.49 -10.73 -4.35
N SER A 582 20.79 -10.46 -4.40
CA SER A 582 21.73 -10.60 -3.29
C SER A 582 21.74 -9.36 -2.39
N ASP A 583 20.64 -9.07 -1.69
CA ASP A 583 20.59 -8.00 -0.69
C ASP A 583 21.53 -8.25 0.52
N GLU A 584 22.08 -9.47 0.63
CA GLU A 584 22.82 -9.94 1.80
C GLU A 584 24.24 -9.37 1.95
N PHE A 585 24.79 -8.68 0.94
CA PHE A 585 26.11 -8.03 1.00
C PHE A 585 26.10 -6.51 0.71
N GLY A 586 24.91 -5.87 0.75
CA GLY A 586 24.74 -4.44 0.57
C GLY A 586 24.88 -3.98 -0.88
N GLY A 587 23.76 -4.00 -1.62
CA GLY A 587 23.60 -3.41 -2.95
C GLY A 587 22.14 -3.53 -3.41
N SER A 588 21.47 -2.40 -3.63
CA SER A 588 20.05 -2.30 -3.99
C SER A 588 19.78 -2.58 -5.47
N SER A 589 18.78 -3.39 -5.82
CA SER A 589 18.13 -3.35 -7.14
C SER A 589 16.66 -3.77 -7.06
N PHE A 590 15.76 -2.91 -7.52
CA PHE A 590 14.31 -3.13 -7.65
C PHE A 590 13.92 -2.95 -9.11
N GLY A 591 13.15 -3.90 -9.68
CA GLY A 591 12.58 -3.76 -11.02
C GLY A 591 11.76 -4.97 -11.46
N GLY A 592 10.46 -4.97 -11.15
CA GLY A 592 9.48 -5.94 -11.65
C GLY A 592 8.32 -5.22 -12.36
N GLY A 593 7.96 -5.71 -13.54
CA GLY A 593 7.01 -5.10 -14.47
C GLY A 593 5.52 -5.26 -14.14
N GLY A 594 4.70 -4.78 -15.06
CA GLY A 594 3.23 -4.93 -15.04
C GLY A 594 2.67 -4.96 -16.46
N GLY A 595 1.77 -5.91 -16.71
CA GLY A 595 0.87 -5.95 -17.86
C GLY A 595 -0.58 -5.71 -17.44
N GLY A 596 -1.50 -5.61 -18.41
CA GLY A 596 -2.94 -5.81 -18.18
C GLY A 596 -3.89 -4.90 -18.98
N PHE A 597 -4.67 -5.53 -19.86
CA PHE A 597 -5.78 -5.01 -20.67
C PHE A 597 -7.10 -4.86 -19.89
N GLY A 598 -8.06 -4.11 -20.48
CA GLY A 598 -9.48 -4.50 -20.51
C GLY A 598 -10.47 -3.54 -19.83
N GLY A 599 -11.43 -3.01 -20.60
CA GLY A 599 -12.55 -2.19 -20.13
C GLY A 599 -13.92 -2.82 -20.45
N THR A 600 -14.98 -2.31 -19.81
CA THR A 600 -16.39 -2.66 -20.07
C THR A 600 -17.24 -1.38 -20.12
N GLY A 601 -18.29 -1.42 -20.95
CA GLY A 601 -19.03 -0.26 -21.43
C GLY A 601 -20.36 0.07 -20.74
N GLY A 602 -20.84 1.24 -21.12
CA GLY A 602 -22.11 1.89 -20.82
C GLY A 602 -22.36 2.99 -21.86
N GLY A 603 -23.50 3.67 -21.81
CA GLY A 603 -23.90 4.65 -22.83
C GLY A 603 -22.96 5.85 -22.96
N GLY A 604 -22.71 6.27 -24.20
CA GLY A 604 -21.66 7.24 -24.56
C GLY A 604 -21.99 8.12 -25.78
N ALA A 605 -21.10 9.05 -26.10
CA ALA A 605 -20.96 9.56 -27.45
C ALA A 605 -20.05 8.61 -28.23
N PHE A 606 -20.35 8.37 -29.50
CA PHE A 606 -19.58 7.49 -30.39
C PHE A 606 -19.07 8.22 -31.62
#